data_AF-A0A7J8DDM4-F1
#
_entry.id   AF-A0A7J8DDM4-F1
#
_cell.length_a   1.000
_cell.length_b   1.000
_cell.length_c   1.000
_cell.angle_alpha   90.00
_cell.angle_beta   90.00
_cell.angle_gamma   90.00
#
_symmetry.space_group_name_H-M   'P 1'
#
loop_
_entity.id
_entity.type
_entity.pdbx_description
1 polymer ?
#
loop_
_entity_poly.entity_id
_entity_poly.type
_entity_poly.pdbx_seq_one_letter_code
_entity_poly.pdbx_strand_id
1 'polypeptide(L)'
;MGSHEVLGQAARLASSGLLLQVVFRLITFVLNAFILRFLSKEIVGIVNVRVPLGVCWSLFLGWVWLRLLEVPDPNVVPHYGTGVVVFGISAVVELLGEPFWVLAQAHMFVKLKVIAESLSVILKSILTVFLVLWLPHWGLYIFSLAQLSYTAVLVLCYVIYFKKLLGFPKSTKQQTLPVSRMTDLLPSILRSGAFVNWKEAKLTWSFFKQSFLKQILTEGERYVMTFLNVLNFGDQGVYDIVNNLGSLVARLIFQPVEESFYIFFAKVLEREKDATRQKQEDVAVAAAVLESLLKLALLAGLTITVFGFAYSQLALDIYGGAMLSSGSGPVLLRSYCLYVLLLAINGITECFTFAAMSKEQVDRYNFTMLALSSSFLVLSYLLTHWCGSVGFILANCFNMGIRITQSLCFIHRYYRESPYRPLAGLRLSPVLLGAFALSGGITSVSEVFLCCEQGWLARLAHVAVGAFCLGATLGTVLFTETKLVHFLRTQLGVSRLTDKMT
;
A
#
# COMPACT_ATOMS: atom_id res chain seq x y z
N MET A 1 -28.28 -1.86 17.78
CA MET A 1 -27.32 -0.79 18.08
C MET A 1 -27.76 0.46 17.36
N GLY A 2 -27.77 1.60 18.03
CA GLY A 2 -28.10 2.88 17.39
C GLY A 2 -26.97 3.39 16.50
N SER A 3 -27.29 4.15 15.47
CA SER A 3 -26.33 4.75 14.53
C SER A 3 -25.21 5.55 15.22
N HIS A 4 -25.55 6.28 16.29
CA HIS A 4 -24.57 7.00 17.12
C HIS A 4 -23.59 6.10 17.87
N GLU A 5 -24.01 4.90 18.29
CA GLU A 5 -23.15 3.93 18.97
C GLU A 5 -22.16 3.29 18.00
N VAL A 6 -22.62 3.00 16.77
CA VAL A 6 -21.80 2.48 15.66
C VAL A 6 -20.78 3.54 15.22
N LEU A 7 -21.13 4.82 15.22
CA LEU A 7 -20.22 5.93 14.91
C LEU A 7 -19.08 6.03 15.94
N GLY A 8 -19.41 6.02 17.23
CA GLY A 8 -18.42 6.06 18.31
C GLY A 8 -17.51 4.82 18.34
N GLN A 9 -17.97 3.67 17.84
CA GLN A 9 -17.12 2.50 17.62
C GLN A 9 -16.20 2.67 16.40
N ALA A 10 -16.70 3.18 15.28
CA ALA A 10 -15.91 3.40 14.07
C ALA A 10 -14.79 4.44 14.28
N ALA A 11 -15.07 5.54 14.98
CA ALA A 11 -14.05 6.54 15.33
C ALA A 11 -12.95 5.94 16.23
N ARG A 12 -13.34 5.13 17.22
CA ARG A 12 -12.40 4.38 18.05
C ARG A 12 -11.62 3.35 17.24
N LEU A 13 -12.25 2.63 16.31
CA LEU A 13 -11.60 1.67 15.42
C LEU A 13 -10.57 2.34 14.52
N ALA A 14 -10.88 3.51 13.95
CA ALA A 14 -9.96 4.31 13.14
C ALA A 14 -8.74 4.74 13.98
N SER A 15 -8.96 5.22 15.21
CA SER A 15 -7.87 5.55 16.14
C SER A 15 -7.08 4.33 16.63
N SER A 16 -7.70 3.15 16.62
CA SER A 16 -7.12 1.87 17.05
C SER A 16 -6.64 1.02 15.87
N GLY A 17 -6.63 1.55 14.64
CA GLY A 17 -6.41 0.80 13.39
C GLY A 17 -5.07 0.07 13.35
N LEU A 18 -4.08 0.56 14.09
CA LEU A 18 -2.80 -0.11 14.32
C LEU A 18 -2.95 -1.46 15.04
N LEU A 19 -3.88 -1.55 16.00
CA LEU A 19 -4.22 -2.76 16.74
C LEU A 19 -5.14 -3.67 15.91
N LEU A 20 -5.96 -3.09 15.03
CA LEU A 20 -6.88 -3.82 14.16
C LEU A 20 -6.17 -4.49 12.97
N GLN A 21 -5.06 -3.96 12.46
CA GLN A 21 -4.20 -4.68 11.50
C GLN A 21 -3.68 -6.01 12.08
N VAL A 22 -3.45 -6.05 13.40
CA VAL A 22 -3.11 -7.29 14.12
C VAL A 22 -4.32 -8.23 14.21
N VAL A 23 -5.53 -7.69 14.40
CA VAL A 23 -6.79 -8.45 14.41
C VAL A 23 -7.18 -8.96 13.01
N PHE A 24 -6.93 -8.21 11.94
CA PHE A 24 -7.13 -8.66 10.56
C PHE A 24 -6.16 -9.78 10.21
N ARG A 25 -4.90 -9.71 10.64
CA ARG A 25 -3.98 -10.87 10.56
C ARG A 25 -4.53 -12.09 11.32
N LEU A 26 -5.24 -11.88 12.42
CA LEU A 26 -5.96 -12.90 13.20
C LEU A 26 -7.21 -13.46 12.49
N ILE A 27 -7.95 -12.63 11.75
CA ILE A 27 -9.13 -13.07 10.97
C ILE A 27 -8.70 -13.80 9.69
N THR A 28 -7.71 -13.29 8.96
CA THR A 28 -7.07 -14.00 7.85
C THR A 28 -6.48 -15.32 8.35
N PHE A 29 -5.97 -15.36 9.58
CA PHE A 29 -5.54 -16.57 10.27
C PHE A 29 -6.70 -17.55 10.55
N VAL A 30 -7.89 -17.10 10.94
CA VAL A 30 -9.08 -17.96 11.14
C VAL A 30 -9.68 -18.46 9.81
N LEU A 31 -9.77 -17.60 8.80
CA LEU A 31 -10.24 -17.97 7.46
C LEU A 31 -9.28 -18.95 6.78
N ASN A 32 -7.97 -18.70 6.88
CA ASN A 32 -6.97 -19.66 6.44
C ASN A 32 -7.08 -20.95 7.26
N ALA A 33 -7.29 -20.91 8.58
CA ALA A 33 -7.49 -22.10 9.41
C ALA A 33 -8.69 -22.96 8.99
N PHE A 34 -9.77 -22.34 8.49
CA PHE A 34 -10.93 -23.04 7.98
C PHE A 34 -10.66 -23.71 6.62
N ILE A 35 -9.98 -23.01 5.70
CA ILE A 35 -9.55 -23.55 4.40
C ILE A 35 -8.53 -24.69 4.59
N LEU A 36 -7.68 -24.60 5.63
CA LEU A 36 -6.64 -25.58 5.96
C LEU A 36 -7.19 -26.91 6.50
N ARG A 37 -8.44 -26.97 6.98
CA ARG A 37 -9.07 -28.23 7.45
C ARG A 37 -9.36 -29.24 6.32
N PHE A 38 -9.21 -28.81 5.07
CA PHE A 38 -9.39 -29.65 3.89
C PHE A 38 -8.07 -29.95 3.16
N LEU A 39 -6.90 -29.63 3.72
CA LEU A 39 -5.62 -29.93 3.08
C LEU A 39 -5.24 -31.42 3.20
N SER A 40 -5.24 -32.12 2.07
CA SER A 40 -4.73 -33.49 1.95
C SER A 40 -3.20 -33.50 1.70
N LYS A 41 -2.57 -34.68 1.83
CA LYS A 41 -1.16 -34.91 1.47
C LYS A 41 -0.85 -34.62 -0.01
N GLU A 42 -1.86 -34.61 -0.88
CA GLU A 42 -1.71 -34.39 -2.33
C GLU A 42 -1.32 -32.94 -2.65
N ILE A 43 -1.73 -31.98 -1.81
CA ILE A 43 -1.45 -30.55 -1.99
C ILE A 43 0.03 -30.23 -1.78
N VAL A 44 0.73 -30.99 -0.91
CA VAL A 44 2.19 -30.86 -0.70
C VAL A 44 2.96 -31.30 -1.95
N GLY A 45 2.47 -32.32 -2.67
CA GLY A 45 3.04 -32.73 -3.95
C GLY A 45 2.92 -31.65 -5.04
N ILE A 46 1.77 -30.97 -5.09
CA ILE A 46 1.53 -29.83 -6.00
C ILE A 46 2.42 -28.62 -5.64
N VAL A 47 2.68 -28.39 -4.35
CA VAL A 47 3.62 -27.34 -3.90
C VAL A 47 5.02 -27.57 -4.48
N ASN A 48 5.45 -28.82 -4.63
CA ASN A 48 6.80 -29.14 -5.12
C ASN A 48 6.98 -28.93 -6.63
N VAL A 49 5.90 -28.91 -7.42
CA VAL A 49 5.96 -28.52 -8.85
C VAL A 49 6.36 -27.05 -9.03
N ARG A 50 6.17 -26.22 -7.99
CA ARG A 50 6.55 -24.79 -8.04
C ARG A 50 8.05 -24.58 -8.14
N VAL A 51 8.87 -25.43 -7.54
CA VAL A 51 10.33 -25.25 -7.57
C VAL A 51 10.88 -25.42 -9.00
N PRO A 52 10.59 -26.51 -9.74
CA PRO A 52 10.96 -26.61 -11.16
C PRO A 52 10.40 -25.47 -12.02
N LEU A 53 9.13 -25.08 -11.81
CA LEU A 53 8.54 -23.95 -12.52
C LEU A 53 9.24 -22.63 -12.20
N GLY A 54 9.62 -22.42 -10.94
CA GLY A 54 10.36 -21.25 -10.48
C GLY A 54 11.77 -21.17 -11.07
N VAL A 55 12.46 -22.31 -11.21
CA VAL A 55 13.73 -22.39 -11.93
C VAL A 55 13.53 -22.01 -13.40
N CYS A 56 12.50 -22.54 -14.07
CA CYS A 56 12.19 -22.19 -15.46
C CYS A 56 11.92 -20.69 -15.61
N TRP A 57 11.11 -20.11 -14.72
CA TRP A 57 10.81 -18.68 -14.72
C TRP A 57 12.03 -17.82 -14.40
N SER A 58 12.86 -18.22 -13.43
CA SER A 58 14.10 -17.51 -13.07
C SER A 58 15.08 -17.47 -14.24
N LEU A 59 15.25 -18.60 -14.95
CA LEU A 59 16.08 -18.66 -16.16
C LEU A 59 15.50 -17.83 -17.31
N PHE A 60 14.19 -17.95 -17.57
CA PHE A 60 13.51 -17.22 -18.62
C PHE A 60 13.57 -15.70 -18.40
N LEU A 61 13.17 -15.23 -17.21
CA LEU A 61 13.20 -13.81 -16.86
C LEU A 61 14.64 -13.29 -16.76
N GLY A 62 15.58 -14.09 -16.23
CA GLY A 62 16.99 -13.75 -16.25
C GLY A 62 17.52 -13.56 -17.66
N TRP A 63 17.14 -14.42 -18.61
CA TRP A 63 17.48 -14.26 -20.02
C TRP A 63 16.86 -12.99 -20.62
N VAL A 64 15.58 -12.69 -20.33
CA VAL A 64 14.91 -11.45 -20.76
C VAL A 64 15.68 -10.22 -20.26
N TRP A 65 16.04 -10.18 -18.98
CA TRP A 65 16.77 -9.05 -18.38
C TRP A 65 18.19 -8.89 -18.93
N LEU A 66 18.86 -9.97 -19.31
CA LEU A 66 20.24 -9.93 -19.80
C LEU A 66 20.35 -9.72 -21.32
N ARG A 67 19.30 -10.04 -22.08
CA ARG A 67 19.37 -10.10 -23.56
C ARG A 67 18.34 -9.23 -24.27
N LEU A 68 17.17 -9.00 -23.68
CA LEU A 68 16.06 -8.31 -24.33
C LEU A 68 15.89 -6.90 -23.79
N LEU A 69 16.04 -6.71 -22.47
CA LEU A 69 15.98 -5.39 -21.85
C LEU A 69 17.30 -4.62 -21.98
N GLU A 70 17.19 -3.31 -21.81
CA GLU A 70 18.34 -2.41 -21.86
C GLU A 70 19.30 -2.70 -20.69
N VAL A 71 20.55 -2.98 -21.03
CA VAL A 71 21.60 -3.25 -20.05
C VAL A 71 22.28 -1.92 -19.70
N PRO A 72 22.33 -1.52 -18.42
CA PRO A 72 22.94 -0.26 -18.02
C PRO A 72 24.45 -0.26 -18.29
N ASP A 73 25.01 0.93 -18.52
CA ASP A 73 26.46 1.11 -18.67
C ASP A 73 27.19 0.54 -17.44
N PRO A 74 28.17 -0.37 -17.62
CA PRO A 74 28.96 -0.95 -16.52
C PRO A 74 29.65 0.08 -15.63
N ASN A 75 29.95 1.27 -16.15
CA ASN A 75 30.54 2.37 -15.38
C ASN A 75 29.55 3.00 -14.38
N VAL A 76 28.26 2.93 -14.69
CA VAL A 76 27.17 3.48 -13.86
C VAL A 76 26.62 2.40 -12.92
N VAL A 77 26.43 1.18 -13.43
CA VAL A 77 25.93 0.03 -12.64
C VAL A 77 26.89 -1.15 -12.78
N PRO A 78 27.93 -1.23 -11.93
CA PRO A 78 28.87 -2.33 -12.00
C PRO A 78 28.19 -3.65 -11.63
N HIS A 79 28.65 -4.73 -12.25
CA HIS A 79 28.21 -6.11 -11.99
C HIS A 79 26.72 -6.39 -12.22
N TYR A 80 26.06 -5.65 -13.13
CA TYR A 80 24.64 -5.84 -13.45
C TYR A 80 24.28 -7.30 -13.75
N GLY A 81 25.02 -7.95 -14.67
CA GLY A 81 24.72 -9.31 -15.10
C GLY A 81 24.81 -10.35 -13.98
N THR A 82 25.83 -10.23 -13.13
CA THR A 82 25.97 -11.07 -11.93
C THR A 82 24.83 -10.82 -10.95
N GLY A 83 24.44 -9.55 -10.75
CA GLY A 83 23.32 -9.18 -9.89
C GLY A 83 22.01 -9.85 -10.32
N VAL A 84 21.68 -9.83 -11.62
CA VAL A 84 20.49 -10.49 -12.18
C VAL A 84 20.49 -11.99 -11.87
N VAL A 85 21.62 -12.67 -12.08
CA VAL A 85 21.75 -14.11 -11.80
C VAL A 85 21.59 -14.40 -10.30
N VAL A 86 22.23 -13.61 -9.43
CA VAL A 86 22.14 -13.79 -7.97
C VAL A 86 20.71 -13.53 -7.46
N PHE A 87 20.01 -12.53 -7.99
CA PHE A 87 18.60 -12.32 -7.70
C PHE A 87 17.74 -13.52 -8.15
N GLY A 88 17.99 -14.03 -9.36
CA GLY A 88 17.33 -15.23 -9.87
C GLY A 88 17.57 -16.47 -8.99
N ILE A 89 18.79 -16.66 -8.49
CA ILE A 89 19.14 -17.73 -7.54
C ILE A 89 18.41 -17.50 -6.21
N SER A 90 18.39 -16.27 -5.69
CA SER A 90 17.70 -15.96 -4.42
C SER A 90 16.21 -16.29 -4.48
N ALA A 91 15.55 -16.02 -5.61
CA ALA A 91 14.15 -16.36 -5.80
C ALA A 91 13.92 -17.89 -5.79
N VAL A 92 14.81 -18.67 -6.40
CA VAL A 92 14.75 -20.14 -6.35
C VAL A 92 14.99 -20.65 -4.92
N VAL A 93 15.94 -20.07 -4.19
CA VAL A 93 16.21 -20.42 -2.78
C VAL A 93 14.97 -20.13 -1.92
N GLU A 94 14.32 -18.98 -2.10
CA GLU A 94 13.10 -18.63 -1.38
C GLU A 94 11.97 -19.64 -1.64
N LEU A 95 11.80 -20.07 -2.91
CA LEU A 95 10.82 -21.09 -3.28
C LEU A 95 11.10 -22.45 -2.62
N LEU A 96 12.36 -22.81 -2.34
CA LEU A 96 12.68 -24.02 -1.57
C LEU A 96 12.18 -23.95 -0.13
N GLY A 97 12.04 -22.73 0.43
CA GLY A 97 11.48 -22.49 1.77
C GLY A 97 9.96 -22.56 1.82
N GLU A 98 9.28 -22.41 0.68
CA GLU A 98 7.83 -22.27 0.62
C GLU A 98 7.05 -23.51 1.13
N PRO A 99 7.44 -24.77 0.84
CA PRO A 99 6.79 -25.94 1.43
C PRO A 99 6.80 -25.91 2.96
N PHE A 100 7.91 -25.47 3.55
CA PHE A 100 8.02 -25.34 5.01
C PHE A 100 7.19 -24.18 5.55
N TRP A 101 7.13 -23.07 4.81
CA TRP A 101 6.27 -21.93 5.15
C TRP A 101 4.79 -22.33 5.13
N VAL A 102 4.36 -23.06 4.09
CA VAL A 102 2.98 -23.57 3.95
C VAL A 102 2.67 -24.56 5.07
N LEU A 103 3.58 -25.48 5.39
CA LEU A 103 3.41 -26.42 6.49
C LEU A 103 3.33 -25.69 7.85
N ALA A 104 4.19 -24.70 8.07
CA ALA A 104 4.14 -23.86 9.27
C ALA A 104 2.84 -23.07 9.35
N GLN A 105 2.31 -22.58 8.23
CA GLN A 105 1.02 -21.92 8.15
C GLN A 105 -0.13 -22.88 8.42
N ALA A 106 -0.09 -24.10 7.85
CA ALA A 106 -1.10 -25.14 8.03
C ALA A 106 -1.25 -25.58 9.48
N HIS A 107 -0.13 -25.70 10.20
CA HIS A 107 -0.09 -26.07 11.62
C HIS A 107 -0.03 -24.86 12.57
N MET A 108 -0.24 -23.65 12.06
CA MET A 108 -0.37 -22.43 12.87
C MET A 108 0.88 -22.11 13.72
N PHE A 109 2.07 -22.41 13.21
CA PHE A 109 3.36 -22.05 13.82
C PHE A 109 3.70 -20.57 13.60
N VAL A 110 2.81 -19.67 14.04
CA VAL A 110 2.92 -18.23 13.83
C VAL A 110 4.22 -17.66 14.41
N LYS A 111 4.63 -18.11 15.60
CA LYS A 111 5.88 -17.66 16.25
C LYS A 111 7.10 -17.95 15.38
N LEU A 112 7.16 -19.14 14.75
CA LEU A 112 8.25 -19.49 13.85
C LEU A 112 8.30 -18.55 12.66
N LYS A 113 7.15 -18.31 12.01
CA LYS A 113 7.06 -17.42 10.86
C LYS A 113 7.53 -16.00 11.19
N VAL A 114 7.00 -15.43 12.27
CA VAL A 114 7.36 -14.08 12.71
C VAL A 114 8.85 -13.97 13.01
N ILE A 115 9.43 -14.94 13.73
CA ILE A 115 10.87 -14.93 14.06
C ILE A 115 11.72 -15.10 12.79
N ALA A 116 11.39 -16.05 11.91
CA ALA A 116 12.15 -16.33 10.71
C ALA A 116 12.12 -15.14 9.72
N GLU A 117 10.93 -14.57 9.47
CA GLU A 117 10.76 -13.40 8.61
C GLU A 117 11.49 -12.17 9.20
N SER A 118 11.31 -11.89 10.50
CA SER A 118 11.94 -10.72 11.15
C SER A 118 13.46 -10.82 11.18
N LEU A 119 14.01 -11.99 11.55
CA LEU A 119 15.46 -12.22 11.60
C LEU A 119 16.08 -12.04 10.21
N SER A 120 15.44 -12.60 9.18
CA SER A 120 15.93 -12.50 7.80
C SER A 120 15.94 -11.05 7.31
N VAL A 121 14.88 -10.28 7.58
CA VAL A 121 14.82 -8.85 7.22
C VAL A 121 15.87 -8.01 7.95
N ILE A 122 16.05 -8.25 9.26
CA ILE A 122 17.05 -7.53 10.08
C ILE A 122 18.46 -7.82 9.54
N LEU A 123 18.80 -9.09 9.32
CA LEU A 123 20.13 -9.47 8.81
C LEU A 123 20.38 -8.91 7.40
N LYS A 124 19.39 -8.96 6.50
CA LYS A 124 19.47 -8.31 5.18
C LYS A 124 19.76 -6.82 5.30
N SER A 125 19.04 -6.13 6.19
CA SER A 125 19.16 -4.68 6.34
C SER A 125 20.52 -4.29 6.90
N ILE A 126 20.99 -4.99 7.94
CA ILE A 126 22.33 -4.78 8.52
C ILE A 126 23.41 -5.06 7.47
N LEU A 127 23.30 -6.18 6.75
CA LEU A 127 24.27 -6.53 5.71
C LEU A 127 24.28 -5.51 4.58
N THR A 128 23.11 -5.02 4.15
CA THR A 128 23.02 -3.98 3.11
C THR A 128 23.73 -2.71 3.56
N VAL A 129 23.43 -2.21 4.77
CA VAL A 129 24.07 -1.00 5.31
C VAL A 129 25.57 -1.19 5.45
N PHE A 130 26.02 -2.33 5.99
CA PHE A 130 27.44 -2.64 6.12
C PHE A 130 28.13 -2.66 4.75
N LEU A 131 27.61 -3.38 3.77
CA LEU A 131 28.23 -3.46 2.46
C LEU A 131 28.22 -2.11 1.71
N VAL A 132 27.16 -1.30 1.83
CA VAL A 132 27.10 0.03 1.22
C VAL A 132 28.13 0.99 1.83
N LEU A 133 28.33 0.96 3.15
CA LEU A 133 29.27 1.85 3.82
C LEU A 133 30.74 1.46 3.59
N TRP A 134 31.04 0.16 3.52
CA TRP A 134 32.43 -0.33 3.48
C TRP A 134 32.89 -0.72 2.06
N LEU A 135 31.97 -1.13 1.17
CA LEU A 135 32.27 -1.60 -0.18
C LEU A 135 31.35 -0.95 -1.24
N PRO A 136 31.23 0.40 -1.31
CA PRO A 136 30.28 1.07 -2.20
C PRO A 136 30.51 0.78 -3.69
N HIS A 137 31.74 0.45 -4.08
CA HIS A 137 32.12 0.12 -5.46
C HIS A 137 31.49 -1.19 -5.98
N TRP A 138 30.90 -2.02 -5.10
CA TRP A 138 30.21 -3.25 -5.50
C TRP A 138 28.83 -3.00 -6.13
N GLY A 139 28.29 -1.77 -6.01
CA GLY A 139 27.05 -1.37 -6.67
C GLY A 139 25.90 -2.35 -6.47
N LEU A 140 25.34 -2.87 -7.57
CA LEU A 140 24.19 -3.79 -7.54
C LEU A 140 24.47 -5.11 -6.81
N TYR A 141 25.73 -5.55 -6.81
CA TYR A 141 26.10 -6.82 -6.19
C TYR A 141 25.78 -6.85 -4.69
N ILE A 142 25.91 -5.71 -4.01
CA ILE A 142 25.56 -5.51 -2.59
C ILE A 142 24.11 -5.94 -2.32
N PHE A 143 23.17 -5.39 -3.10
CA PHE A 143 21.74 -5.65 -2.93
C PHE A 143 21.37 -7.10 -3.27
N SER A 144 22.01 -7.67 -4.30
CA SER A 144 21.79 -9.07 -4.68
C SER A 144 22.31 -10.05 -3.61
N LEU A 145 23.47 -9.77 -3.01
CA LEU A 145 24.05 -10.59 -1.94
C LEU A 145 23.22 -10.47 -0.66
N ALA A 146 22.75 -9.27 -0.33
CA ALA A 146 21.85 -9.07 0.80
C ALA A 146 20.52 -9.81 0.59
N GLN A 147 19.94 -9.79 -0.61
CA GLN A 147 18.75 -10.59 -0.92
C GLN A 147 19.01 -12.10 -0.83
N LEU A 148 20.15 -12.58 -1.32
CA LEU A 148 20.52 -13.99 -1.17
C LEU A 148 20.65 -14.38 0.32
N SER A 149 21.28 -13.52 1.14
CA SER A 149 21.38 -13.74 2.59
C SER A 149 20.01 -13.82 3.26
N TYR A 150 19.07 -12.95 2.88
CA TYR A 150 17.69 -12.97 3.37
C TYR A 150 17.03 -14.32 3.12
N THR A 151 17.04 -14.76 1.86
CA THR A 151 16.38 -16.02 1.46
C THR A 151 17.06 -17.23 2.10
N ALA A 152 18.40 -17.23 2.20
CA ALA A 152 19.15 -18.30 2.84
C ALA A 152 18.85 -18.43 4.34
N VAL A 153 18.83 -17.31 5.08
CA VAL A 153 18.47 -17.30 6.51
C VAL A 153 17.04 -17.78 6.70
N LEU A 154 16.10 -17.30 5.89
CA LEU A 154 14.69 -17.67 5.97
C LEU A 154 14.50 -19.19 5.82
N VAL A 155 15.09 -19.77 4.78
CA VAL A 155 15.05 -21.22 4.53
C VAL A 155 15.76 -21.98 5.66
N LEU A 156 16.91 -21.50 6.11
CA LEU A 156 17.67 -22.14 7.18
C LEU A 156 16.88 -22.19 8.50
N CYS A 157 16.18 -21.11 8.86
CA CYS A 157 15.30 -21.09 10.03
C CYS A 157 14.22 -22.18 9.97
N TYR A 158 13.56 -22.33 8.81
CA TYR A 158 12.56 -23.37 8.60
C TYR A 158 13.18 -24.77 8.66
N VAL A 159 14.27 -25.00 7.93
CA VAL A 159 14.99 -26.27 7.89
C VAL A 159 15.44 -26.69 9.29
N ILE A 160 16.07 -25.79 10.07
CA ILE A 160 16.51 -26.07 11.44
C ILE A 160 15.32 -26.40 12.33
N TYR A 161 14.23 -25.61 12.26
CA TYR A 161 13.06 -25.84 13.10
C TYR A 161 12.42 -27.20 12.83
N PHE A 162 12.15 -27.53 11.56
CA PHE A 162 11.52 -28.79 11.20
C PHE A 162 12.47 -29.98 11.41
N LYS A 163 13.78 -29.83 11.19
CA LYS A 163 14.77 -30.86 11.56
C LYS A 163 14.74 -31.14 13.06
N LYS A 164 14.72 -30.09 13.89
CA LYS A 164 14.62 -30.24 15.35
C LYS A 164 13.31 -30.89 15.76
N LEU A 165 12.19 -30.45 15.17
CA LEU A 165 10.86 -30.98 15.46
C LEU A 165 10.72 -32.47 15.08
N LEU A 166 11.31 -32.89 13.97
CA LEU A 166 11.31 -34.28 13.50
C LEU A 166 12.36 -35.15 14.20
N GLY A 167 13.44 -34.56 14.70
CA GLY A 167 14.55 -35.27 15.35
C GLY A 167 14.31 -35.64 16.81
N PHE A 168 13.32 -35.05 17.50
CA PHE A 168 12.94 -35.43 18.87
C PHE A 168 11.84 -36.50 18.86
N PRO A 169 12.10 -37.77 19.29
CA PRO A 169 11.15 -38.89 19.15
C PRO A 169 9.92 -38.85 20.09
N LYS A 170 9.71 -37.78 20.86
CA LYS A 170 8.69 -37.73 21.94
C LYS A 170 8.08 -36.34 22.10
N SER A 171 7.55 -35.75 21.03
CA SER A 171 6.64 -34.61 21.18
C SER A 171 5.24 -35.01 20.75
N THR A 172 4.26 -34.85 21.62
CA THR A 172 2.82 -35.10 21.39
C THR A 172 2.28 -34.41 20.12
N LYS A 173 3.02 -33.42 19.57
CA LYS A 173 2.72 -32.76 18.29
C LYS A 173 3.06 -33.59 17.04
N GLN A 174 3.96 -34.57 17.13
CA GLN A 174 4.45 -35.37 16.00
C GLN A 174 3.34 -36.28 15.42
N GLN A 175 2.35 -36.64 16.22
CA GLN A 175 1.18 -37.44 15.80
C GLN A 175 0.22 -36.69 14.85
N THR A 176 0.39 -35.37 14.65
CA THR A 176 -0.51 -34.55 13.80
C THR A 176 0.12 -34.04 12.50
N LEU A 177 1.41 -34.27 12.27
CA LEU A 177 2.12 -33.81 11.08
C LEU A 177 2.10 -34.89 9.99
N PRO A 178 1.68 -34.58 8.74
CA PRO A 178 1.56 -35.57 7.66
C PRO A 178 2.89 -36.05 7.07
N VAL A 179 4.03 -35.62 7.62
CA VAL A 179 5.39 -35.74 7.07
C VAL A 179 6.28 -36.47 8.07
N SER A 180 6.93 -37.56 7.64
CA SER A 180 7.77 -38.38 8.51
C SER A 180 9.26 -38.07 8.36
N ARG A 181 9.69 -37.54 7.19
CA ARG A 181 11.07 -37.15 6.90
C ARG A 181 11.12 -35.84 6.14
N MET A 182 12.20 -35.06 6.30
CA MET A 182 12.41 -33.81 5.54
C MET A 182 12.42 -34.04 4.02
N THR A 183 12.79 -35.23 3.58
CA THR A 183 12.79 -35.64 2.16
C THR A 183 11.39 -35.83 1.58
N ASP A 184 10.37 -36.03 2.42
CA ASP A 184 8.98 -36.18 1.97
C ASP A 184 8.40 -34.82 1.51
N LEU A 185 9.07 -33.72 1.88
CA LEU A 185 8.77 -32.36 1.42
C LEU A 185 9.55 -31.99 0.15
N LEU A 186 10.49 -32.82 -0.31
CA LEU A 186 11.19 -32.62 -1.58
C LEU A 186 10.39 -33.27 -2.73
N PRO A 187 10.60 -32.85 -3.99
CA PRO A 187 9.95 -33.46 -5.14
C PRO A 187 10.31 -34.96 -5.19
N SER A 188 9.38 -35.80 -4.73
CA SER A 188 9.46 -37.24 -4.87
C SER A 188 8.44 -37.65 -5.93
N ILE A 189 8.89 -38.46 -6.87
CA ILE A 189 8.03 -39.08 -7.87
C ILE A 189 7.07 -39.98 -7.09
N LEU A 190 5.79 -39.58 -7.00
CA LEU A 190 4.78 -40.35 -6.29
C LEU A 190 4.77 -41.77 -6.86
N ARG A 191 4.96 -42.77 -5.99
CA ARG A 191 4.99 -44.20 -6.36
C ARG A 191 3.66 -44.71 -6.94
N SER A 192 2.58 -43.92 -6.83
CA SER A 192 1.31 -44.14 -7.53
C SER A 192 1.29 -43.23 -8.77
N GLY A 193 1.15 -43.81 -9.96
CA GLY A 193 1.34 -43.17 -11.28
C GLY A 193 0.46 -41.95 -11.65
N ALA A 194 -0.18 -41.27 -10.71
CA ALA A 194 -0.74 -39.94 -10.90
C ALA A 194 0.20 -38.91 -10.24
N PHE A 195 1.07 -38.29 -11.04
CA PHE A 195 2.05 -37.29 -10.60
C PHE A 195 1.39 -36.02 -10.01
N VAL A 196 0.14 -35.74 -10.40
CA VAL A 196 -0.62 -34.55 -10.02
C VAL A 196 -2.12 -34.89 -9.95
N ASN A 197 -2.80 -34.52 -8.86
CA ASN A 197 -4.26 -34.55 -8.82
C ASN A 197 -4.83 -33.49 -9.76
N TRP A 198 -5.43 -33.92 -10.87
CA TRP A 198 -5.90 -33.03 -11.93
C TRP A 198 -7.02 -32.08 -11.48
N LYS A 199 -7.84 -32.47 -10.50
CA LYS A 199 -8.89 -31.59 -9.95
C LYS A 199 -8.26 -30.42 -9.18
N GLU A 200 -7.29 -30.72 -8.32
CA GLU A 200 -6.54 -29.71 -7.56
C GLU A 200 -5.66 -28.85 -8.47
N ALA A 201 -5.08 -29.43 -9.52
CA ALA A 201 -4.30 -28.69 -10.52
C ALA A 201 -5.17 -27.71 -11.32
N LYS A 202 -6.38 -28.12 -11.73
CA LYS A 202 -7.34 -27.23 -12.41
C LYS A 202 -7.75 -26.06 -11.52
N LEU A 203 -7.96 -26.32 -10.22
CA LEU A 203 -8.26 -25.26 -9.25
C LEU A 203 -7.06 -24.33 -9.05
N THR A 204 -5.85 -24.89 -8.88
CA THR A 204 -4.60 -24.13 -8.75
C THR A 204 -4.36 -23.25 -9.98
N TRP A 205 -4.64 -23.75 -11.18
CA TRP A 205 -4.57 -22.98 -12.42
C TRP A 205 -5.55 -21.81 -12.45
N SER A 206 -6.77 -21.99 -11.93
CA SER A 206 -7.75 -20.90 -11.81
C SER A 206 -7.24 -19.79 -10.88
N PHE A 207 -6.70 -20.16 -9.72
CA PHE A 207 -6.11 -19.19 -8.79
C PHE A 207 -4.83 -18.54 -9.35
N PHE A 208 -4.02 -19.28 -10.10
CA PHE A 208 -2.86 -18.72 -10.79
C PHE A 208 -3.28 -17.63 -11.78
N LYS A 209 -4.30 -17.88 -12.62
CA LYS A 209 -4.81 -16.85 -13.54
C LYS A 209 -5.31 -15.61 -12.80
N GLN A 210 -6.04 -15.79 -11.70
CA GLN A 210 -6.53 -14.68 -10.90
C GLN A 210 -5.38 -13.87 -10.28
N SER A 211 -4.38 -14.54 -9.71
CA SER A 211 -3.20 -13.89 -9.13
C SER A 211 -2.35 -13.21 -10.19
N PHE A 212 -2.19 -13.81 -11.38
CA PHE A 212 -1.47 -13.22 -12.50
C PHE A 212 -2.17 -11.97 -13.04
N LEU A 213 -3.50 -12.03 -13.22
CA LEU A 213 -4.29 -10.85 -13.60
C LEU A 213 -4.18 -9.75 -12.54
N LYS A 214 -4.28 -10.11 -11.26
CA LYS A 214 -4.11 -9.18 -10.14
C LYS A 214 -2.71 -8.54 -10.18
N GLN A 215 -1.67 -9.33 -10.46
CA GLN A 215 -0.31 -8.84 -10.57
C GLN A 215 -0.17 -7.79 -11.68
N ILE A 216 -0.74 -8.04 -12.87
CA ILE A 216 -0.74 -7.06 -13.97
C ILE A 216 -1.51 -5.79 -13.59
N LEU A 217 -2.66 -5.92 -12.93
CA LEU A 217 -3.47 -4.76 -12.54
C LEU A 217 -2.82 -3.93 -11.42
N THR A 218 -2.01 -4.55 -10.55
CA THR A 218 -1.41 -3.88 -9.39
C THR A 218 -0.02 -3.34 -9.69
N GLU A 219 0.77 -4.08 -10.47
CA GLU A 219 2.17 -3.76 -10.78
C GLU A 219 2.34 -3.36 -12.27
N GLY A 220 1.23 -3.14 -12.98
CA GLY A 220 1.22 -2.77 -14.40
C GLY A 220 2.03 -1.51 -14.69
N GLU A 221 2.00 -0.54 -13.78
CA GLU A 221 2.84 0.66 -13.85
C GLU A 221 4.34 0.32 -13.85
N ARG A 222 4.79 -0.59 -12.97
CA ARG A 222 6.18 -1.05 -12.95
C ARG A 222 6.54 -1.82 -14.20
N TYR A 223 5.61 -2.58 -14.77
CA TYR A 223 5.81 -3.25 -16.05
C TYR A 223 5.96 -2.26 -17.21
N VAL A 224 5.17 -1.18 -17.25
CA VAL A 224 5.35 -0.09 -18.23
C VAL A 224 6.73 0.53 -18.07
N MET A 225 7.16 0.84 -16.84
CA MET A 225 8.51 1.39 -16.59
C MET A 225 9.63 0.44 -17.04
N THR A 226 9.49 -0.86 -16.76
CA THR A 226 10.55 -1.85 -17.00
C THR A 226 10.64 -2.31 -18.46
N PHE A 227 9.51 -2.57 -19.12
CA PHE A 227 9.49 -3.20 -20.44
C PHE A 227 9.42 -2.23 -21.62
N LEU A 228 8.94 -1.00 -21.39
CA LEU A 228 8.79 -0.01 -22.45
C LEU A 228 9.88 1.07 -22.45
N ASN A 229 10.89 0.95 -21.58
CA ASN A 229 12.02 1.87 -21.41
C ASN A 229 11.61 3.35 -21.42
N VAL A 230 10.45 3.67 -20.83
CA VAL A 230 9.90 5.03 -20.87
C VAL A 230 10.68 5.99 -19.94
N LEU A 231 11.44 5.44 -18.99
CA LEU A 231 12.30 6.17 -18.06
C LEU A 231 13.68 5.52 -17.97
N ASN A 232 14.71 6.34 -17.78
CA ASN A 232 16.04 5.85 -17.43
C ASN A 232 16.05 5.23 -16.01
N PHE A 233 17.04 4.41 -15.70
CA PHE A 233 17.15 3.73 -14.41
C PHE A 233 17.24 4.68 -13.19
N GLY A 234 17.84 5.86 -13.37
CA GLY A 234 17.94 6.86 -12.30
C GLY A 234 16.58 7.43 -11.92
N ASP A 235 15.80 7.87 -12.90
CA ASP A 235 14.45 8.40 -12.72
C ASP A 235 13.48 7.34 -12.21
N GLN A 236 13.63 6.06 -12.59
CA GLN A 236 12.87 4.95 -12.00
C GLN A 236 13.16 4.83 -10.49
N GLY A 237 14.44 4.89 -10.09
CA GLY A 237 14.83 4.85 -8.69
C GLY A 237 14.29 6.03 -7.87
N VAL A 238 14.40 7.25 -8.41
CA VAL A 238 13.85 8.46 -7.76
C VAL A 238 12.32 8.36 -7.66
N TYR A 239 11.66 7.93 -8.73
CA TYR A 239 10.21 7.72 -8.76
C TYR A 239 9.77 6.71 -7.69
N ASP A 240 10.41 5.55 -7.60
CA ASP A 240 10.06 4.51 -6.63
C ASP A 240 10.24 5.01 -5.19
N ILE A 241 11.29 5.79 -4.91
CA ILE A 241 11.50 6.39 -3.58
C ILE A 241 10.39 7.40 -3.26
N VAL A 242 10.10 8.32 -4.19
CA VAL A 242 9.06 9.35 -4.00
C VAL A 242 7.68 8.72 -3.87
N ASN A 243 7.34 7.71 -4.68
CA ASN A 243 6.08 7.01 -4.62
C ASN A 243 5.92 6.27 -3.28
N ASN A 244 6.98 5.61 -2.80
CA ASN A 244 6.95 4.97 -1.49
C ASN A 244 6.79 6.00 -0.36
N LEU A 245 7.55 7.10 -0.38
CA LEU A 245 7.47 8.17 0.62
C LEU A 245 6.09 8.83 0.64
N GLY A 246 5.59 9.24 -0.52
CA GLY A 246 4.31 9.92 -0.66
C GLY A 246 3.13 9.02 -0.29
N SER A 247 3.19 7.72 -0.62
CA SER A 247 2.13 6.76 -0.28
C SER A 247 2.00 6.49 1.23
N LEU A 248 3.00 6.84 2.06
CA LEU A 248 2.95 6.61 3.50
C LEU A 248 1.77 7.31 4.17
N VAL A 249 1.46 8.55 3.77
CA VAL A 249 0.30 9.28 4.31
C VAL A 249 -0.98 8.52 4.01
N ALA A 250 -1.17 8.09 2.76
CA ALA A 250 -2.35 7.34 2.36
C ALA A 250 -2.45 6.01 3.15
N ARG A 251 -1.35 5.27 3.30
CA ARG A 251 -1.31 3.97 4.00
C ARG A 251 -1.51 4.07 5.51
N LEU A 252 -0.94 5.10 6.16
CA LEU A 252 -0.92 5.21 7.61
C LEU A 252 -2.08 6.04 8.17
N ILE A 253 -2.60 6.98 7.39
CA ILE A 253 -3.64 7.92 7.83
C ILE A 253 -4.97 7.63 7.14
N PHE A 254 -5.01 7.64 5.80
CA PHE A 254 -6.28 7.56 5.07
C PHE A 254 -6.86 6.16 5.01
N GLN A 255 -6.03 5.14 4.80
CA GLN A 255 -6.49 3.75 4.68
C GLN A 255 -7.21 3.24 5.94
N PRO A 256 -6.69 3.43 7.18
CA PRO A 256 -7.43 3.03 8.39
C PRO A 256 -8.76 3.76 8.56
N VAL A 257 -8.83 5.03 8.16
CA VAL A 257 -10.06 5.83 8.16
C VAL A 257 -11.05 5.25 7.14
N GLU A 258 -10.61 5.01 5.91
CA GLU A 258 -11.40 4.40 4.84
C GLU A 258 -12.03 3.07 5.27
N GLU A 259 -11.22 2.14 5.79
CA GLU A 259 -11.68 0.81 6.22
C GLU A 259 -12.68 0.90 7.39
N SER A 260 -12.43 1.81 8.35
CA SER A 260 -13.30 1.97 9.52
C SER A 260 -14.65 2.57 9.15
N PHE A 261 -14.66 3.57 8.28
CA PHE A 261 -15.90 4.22 7.86
C PHE A 261 -16.65 3.44 6.79
N TYR A 262 -15.99 2.59 5.99
CA TYR A 262 -16.65 1.57 5.19
C TYR A 262 -17.56 0.69 6.06
N ILE A 263 -17.01 0.14 7.16
CA ILE A 263 -17.75 -0.72 8.09
C ILE A 263 -18.91 0.05 8.73
N PHE A 264 -18.68 1.32 9.09
CA PHE A 264 -19.73 2.19 9.63
C PHE A 264 -20.91 2.31 8.64
N PHE A 265 -20.64 2.74 7.40
CA PHE A 265 -21.68 2.92 6.41
C PHE A 265 -22.39 1.61 6.07
N ALA A 266 -21.66 0.50 5.98
CA ALA A 266 -22.24 -0.82 5.69
C ALA A 266 -23.15 -1.36 6.81
N LYS A 267 -22.99 -0.87 8.04
CA LYS A 267 -23.86 -1.23 9.18
C LYS A 267 -25.05 -0.29 9.34
N VAL A 268 -24.90 0.98 8.97
CA VAL A 268 -25.94 2.01 9.12
C VAL A 268 -26.89 2.01 7.92
N LEU A 269 -26.38 1.74 6.72
CA LEU A 269 -27.16 1.70 5.50
C LEU A 269 -27.52 0.27 5.12
N GLU A 270 -28.76 0.09 4.65
CA GLU A 270 -29.21 -1.18 4.10
C GLU A 270 -28.94 -1.19 2.58
N ARG A 271 -28.22 -2.21 2.11
CA ARG A 271 -28.01 -2.43 0.68
C ARG A 271 -29.36 -2.66 -0.03
N GLU A 272 -29.41 -2.32 -1.32
CA GLU A 272 -30.58 -2.50 -2.21
C GLU A 272 -31.80 -1.61 -1.87
N LYS A 273 -31.68 -0.69 -0.89
CA LYS A 273 -32.70 0.30 -0.58
C LYS A 273 -32.23 1.71 -0.92
N ASP A 274 -33.11 2.47 -1.55
CA ASP A 274 -32.90 3.90 -1.79
C ASP A 274 -32.94 4.69 -0.47
N ALA A 275 -32.32 5.87 -0.44
CA ALA A 275 -32.27 6.74 0.74
C ALA A 275 -33.66 7.14 1.29
N THR A 276 -34.68 7.20 0.43
CA THR A 276 -36.05 7.55 0.81
C THR A 276 -36.82 6.40 1.48
N ARG A 277 -36.40 5.15 1.23
CA ARG A 277 -37.07 3.93 1.72
C ARG A 277 -36.46 3.38 3.01
N GLN A 278 -35.41 4.00 3.50
CA GLN A 278 -34.71 3.64 4.73
C GLN A 278 -35.13 4.54 5.90
N LYS A 279 -34.72 4.16 7.10
CA LYS A 279 -34.90 4.99 8.30
C LYS A 279 -34.22 6.34 8.09
N GLN A 280 -35.01 7.42 8.11
CA GLN A 280 -34.52 8.75 7.80
C GLN A 280 -33.46 9.24 8.80
N GLU A 281 -33.51 8.76 10.04
CA GLU A 281 -32.47 9.01 11.05
C GLU A 281 -31.11 8.42 10.65
N ASP A 282 -31.07 7.15 10.22
CA ASP A 282 -29.83 6.47 9.82
C ASP A 282 -29.22 7.12 8.57
N VAL A 283 -30.06 7.50 7.60
CA VAL A 283 -29.65 8.22 6.39
C VAL A 283 -29.11 9.61 6.72
N ALA A 284 -29.72 10.32 7.69
CA ALA A 284 -29.24 11.61 8.17
C ALA A 284 -27.85 11.50 8.81
N VAL A 285 -27.67 10.50 9.70
CA VAL A 285 -26.39 10.26 10.37
C VAL A 285 -25.31 9.90 9.35
N ALA A 286 -25.62 9.02 8.39
CA ALA A 286 -24.69 8.67 7.31
C ALA A 286 -24.30 9.91 6.48
N ALA A 287 -25.26 10.78 6.14
CA ALA A 287 -24.98 11.99 5.39
C ALA A 287 -24.09 12.98 6.19
N ALA A 288 -24.38 13.21 7.47
CA ALA A 288 -23.61 14.12 8.31
C ALA A 288 -22.17 13.63 8.53
N VAL A 289 -21.99 12.30 8.70
CA VAL A 289 -20.67 11.68 8.81
C VAL A 289 -19.91 11.80 7.49
N LEU A 290 -20.55 11.49 6.36
CA LEU A 290 -19.93 11.62 5.04
C LEU A 290 -19.50 13.07 4.75
N GLU A 291 -20.35 14.05 5.06
CA GLU A 291 -20.02 15.48 4.92
C GLU A 291 -18.77 15.86 5.72
N SER A 292 -18.72 15.43 6.99
CA SER A 292 -17.60 15.72 7.90
C SER A 292 -16.31 15.05 7.44
N LEU A 293 -16.37 13.80 6.98
CA LEU A 293 -15.21 13.07 6.47
C LEU A 293 -14.68 13.65 5.16
N LEU A 294 -15.57 14.03 4.23
CA LEU A 294 -15.16 14.67 2.97
C LEU A 294 -14.46 16.01 3.24
N LYS A 295 -15.00 16.81 4.16
CA LYS A 295 -14.36 18.06 4.59
C LYS A 295 -12.99 17.80 5.22
N LEU A 296 -12.89 16.83 6.14
CA LEU A 296 -11.63 16.48 6.79
C LEU A 296 -10.58 16.01 5.78
N ALA A 297 -10.96 15.11 4.87
CA ALA A 297 -10.09 14.59 3.83
C ALA A 297 -9.61 15.69 2.87
N LEU A 298 -10.51 16.59 2.46
CA LEU A 298 -10.19 17.74 1.62
C LEU A 298 -9.20 18.68 2.31
N LEU A 299 -9.43 19.03 3.58
CA LEU A 299 -8.55 19.92 4.34
C LEU A 299 -7.18 19.29 4.61
N ALA A 300 -7.14 18.01 4.97
CA ALA A 300 -5.90 17.27 5.16
C ALA A 300 -5.11 17.16 3.85
N GLY A 301 -5.79 16.78 2.76
CA GLY A 301 -5.20 16.73 1.42
C GLY A 301 -4.65 18.07 0.96
N LEU A 302 -5.43 19.16 1.09
CA LEU A 302 -4.99 20.51 0.71
C LEU A 302 -3.81 20.99 1.54
N THR A 303 -3.80 20.69 2.84
CA THR A 303 -2.64 21.00 3.70
C THR A 303 -1.39 20.29 3.17
N ILE A 304 -1.48 19.00 2.83
CA ILE A 304 -0.35 18.26 2.27
C ILE A 304 0.04 18.81 0.90
N THR A 305 -0.90 19.17 0.04
CA THR A 305 -0.59 19.76 -1.27
C THR A 305 0.12 21.11 -1.13
N VAL A 306 -0.42 22.04 -0.35
CA VAL A 306 0.11 23.40 -0.23
C VAL A 306 1.46 23.43 0.47
N PHE A 307 1.58 22.80 1.63
CA PHE A 307 2.83 22.78 2.37
C PHE A 307 3.82 21.79 1.76
N GLY A 308 3.37 20.58 1.40
CA GLY A 308 4.23 19.59 0.75
C GLY A 308 4.88 20.12 -0.53
N PHE A 309 4.22 21.01 -1.27
CA PHE A 309 4.81 21.62 -2.46
C PHE A 309 6.10 22.41 -2.14
N ALA A 310 6.03 23.35 -1.19
CA ALA A 310 7.15 24.22 -0.82
C ALA A 310 8.24 23.51 0.01
N TYR A 311 7.89 22.43 0.71
CA TYR A 311 8.83 21.69 1.56
C TYR A 311 9.39 20.42 0.90
N SER A 312 8.99 20.10 -0.34
CA SER A 312 9.42 18.87 -1.05
C SER A 312 10.94 18.79 -1.22
N GLN A 313 11.59 19.89 -1.62
CA GLN A 313 13.04 19.90 -1.82
C GLN A 313 13.79 19.71 -0.50
N LEU A 314 13.39 20.42 0.56
CA LEU A 314 13.97 20.27 1.90
C LEU A 314 13.77 18.85 2.44
N ALA A 315 12.56 18.29 2.29
CA ALA A 315 12.23 16.95 2.76
C ALA A 315 13.10 15.88 2.09
N LEU A 316 13.28 15.98 0.76
CA LEU A 316 14.15 15.07 0.01
C LEU A 316 15.63 15.25 0.35
N ASP A 317 16.06 16.48 0.60
CA ASP A 317 17.45 16.76 1.00
C ASP A 317 17.77 16.17 2.38
N ILE A 318 16.83 16.27 3.33
CA ILE A 318 16.98 15.62 4.64
C ILE A 318 16.98 14.09 4.51
N TYR A 319 16.16 13.55 3.60
CA TYR A 319 15.99 12.10 3.47
C TYR A 319 17.14 11.42 2.71
N GLY A 320 17.55 11.94 1.56
CA GLY A 320 18.56 11.34 0.68
C GLY A 320 19.59 12.31 0.12
N GLY A 321 19.66 13.54 0.65
CA GLY A 321 20.61 14.56 0.21
C GLY A 321 20.42 15.00 -1.23
N ALA A 322 21.50 15.56 -1.80
CA ALA A 322 21.55 16.07 -3.17
C ALA A 322 21.10 15.04 -4.22
N MET A 323 21.25 13.74 -3.96
CA MET A 323 20.82 12.68 -4.90
C MET A 323 19.31 12.72 -5.16
N LEU A 324 18.50 13.06 -4.15
CA LEU A 324 17.04 13.17 -4.28
C LEU A 324 16.55 14.62 -4.36
N SER A 325 17.28 15.57 -3.78
CA SER A 325 16.89 16.98 -3.79
C SER A 325 17.32 17.72 -5.07
N SER A 326 18.23 17.14 -5.85
CA SER A 326 18.56 17.60 -7.21
C SER A 326 17.83 16.76 -8.27
N GLY A 327 17.66 17.31 -9.47
CA GLY A 327 17.00 16.62 -10.59
C GLY A 327 15.47 16.57 -10.47
N SER A 328 14.87 15.42 -10.80
CA SER A 328 13.41 15.23 -10.93
C SER A 328 12.69 15.03 -9.59
N GLY A 329 13.40 14.71 -8.51
CA GLY A 329 12.85 14.37 -7.20
C GLY A 329 11.89 15.40 -6.60
N PRO A 330 12.27 16.70 -6.48
CA PRO A 330 11.38 17.70 -5.90
C PRO A 330 10.08 17.88 -6.71
N VAL A 331 10.16 17.87 -8.04
CA VAL A 331 8.98 18.01 -8.91
C VAL A 331 8.07 16.78 -8.81
N LEU A 332 8.66 15.59 -8.70
CA LEU A 332 7.92 14.35 -8.46
C LEU A 332 7.17 14.40 -7.13
N LEU A 333 7.85 14.77 -6.03
CA LEU A 333 7.20 14.82 -4.72
C LEU A 333 6.12 15.90 -4.65
N ARG A 334 6.34 17.07 -5.28
CA ARG A 334 5.31 18.11 -5.45
C ARG A 334 4.07 17.59 -6.17
N SER A 335 4.27 16.87 -7.27
CA SER A 335 3.18 16.25 -8.03
C SER A 335 2.48 15.17 -7.21
N TYR A 336 3.23 14.42 -6.42
CA TYR A 336 2.69 13.42 -5.51
C TYR A 336 1.85 14.05 -4.38
N CYS A 337 2.23 15.22 -3.87
CA CYS A 337 1.43 15.94 -2.87
C CYS A 337 0.03 16.33 -3.42
N LEU A 338 -0.09 16.60 -4.72
CA LEU A 338 -1.40 16.75 -5.38
C LEU A 338 -2.13 15.39 -5.48
N TYR A 339 -1.41 14.32 -5.80
CA TYR A 339 -1.97 12.98 -5.85
C TYR A 339 -2.53 12.52 -4.50
N VAL A 340 -1.87 12.86 -3.38
CA VAL A 340 -2.33 12.56 -2.02
C VAL A 340 -3.69 13.21 -1.71
N LEU A 341 -3.95 14.42 -2.20
CA LEU A 341 -5.26 15.06 -2.08
C LEU A 341 -6.34 14.25 -2.80
N LEU A 342 -6.06 13.73 -4.00
CA LEU A 342 -6.99 12.88 -4.74
C LEU A 342 -7.20 11.54 -4.01
N LEU A 343 -6.16 10.92 -3.47
CA LEU A 343 -6.27 9.71 -2.65
C LEU A 343 -7.17 9.92 -1.42
N ALA A 344 -7.02 11.06 -0.73
CA ALA A 344 -7.83 11.39 0.44
C ALA A 344 -9.33 11.45 0.10
N ILE A 345 -9.67 12.16 -0.97
CA ILE A 345 -11.07 12.31 -1.42
C ILE A 345 -11.59 10.97 -1.95
N ASN A 346 -10.80 10.27 -2.77
CA ASN A 346 -11.18 8.99 -3.36
C ASN A 346 -11.54 7.98 -2.28
N GLY A 347 -10.67 7.77 -1.27
CA GLY A 347 -10.91 6.80 -0.20
C GLY A 347 -12.26 7.02 0.51
N ILE A 348 -12.57 8.27 0.92
CA ILE A 348 -13.84 8.57 1.59
C ILE A 348 -15.05 8.40 0.66
N THR A 349 -14.95 8.86 -0.59
CA THR A 349 -16.06 8.72 -1.55
C THR A 349 -16.32 7.24 -1.88
N GLU A 350 -15.26 6.47 -2.13
CA GLU A 350 -15.36 5.07 -2.51
C GLU A 350 -15.87 4.19 -1.37
N CYS A 351 -15.37 4.39 -0.15
CA CYS A 351 -15.80 3.58 0.98
C CYS A 351 -17.31 3.73 1.25
N PHE A 352 -17.86 4.93 1.09
CA PHE A 352 -19.31 5.13 1.13
C PHE A 352 -20.00 4.42 -0.02
N THR A 353 -19.53 4.60 -1.27
CA THR A 353 -20.18 3.99 -2.43
C THR A 353 -20.20 2.47 -2.38
N PHE A 354 -19.10 1.82 -2.00
CA PHE A 354 -19.06 0.36 -1.85
C PHE A 354 -19.89 -0.15 -0.68
N ALA A 355 -20.08 0.66 0.36
CA ALA A 355 -20.97 0.31 1.45
C ALA A 355 -22.45 0.33 1.01
N ALA A 356 -22.84 1.32 0.20
CA ALA A 356 -24.22 1.58 -0.20
C ALA A 356 -24.68 0.85 -1.49
N MET A 357 -23.76 0.51 -2.40
CA MET A 357 -24.10 -0.12 -3.69
C MET A 357 -24.72 -1.52 -3.54
N SER A 358 -25.65 -1.87 -4.44
CA SER A 358 -26.13 -3.24 -4.62
C SER A 358 -25.05 -4.13 -5.26
N LYS A 359 -25.23 -5.45 -5.21
CA LYS A 359 -24.30 -6.39 -5.84
C LYS A 359 -24.12 -6.12 -7.34
N GLU A 360 -25.22 -5.88 -8.06
CA GLU A 360 -25.21 -5.62 -9.51
C GLU A 360 -24.51 -4.29 -9.84
N GLN A 361 -24.61 -3.31 -8.94
CA GLN A 361 -23.91 -2.04 -9.08
C GLN A 361 -22.41 -2.21 -8.83
N VAL A 362 -22.01 -2.99 -7.81
CA VAL A 362 -20.61 -3.33 -7.54
C VAL A 362 -19.99 -4.09 -8.71
N ASP A 363 -20.68 -5.09 -9.27
CA ASP A 363 -20.16 -5.86 -10.41
C ASP A 363 -19.95 -4.96 -11.65
N ARG A 364 -20.89 -4.05 -11.92
CA ARG A 364 -20.76 -3.07 -13.00
C ARG A 364 -19.65 -2.06 -12.75
N TYR A 365 -19.49 -1.62 -11.51
CA TYR A 365 -18.41 -0.73 -11.10
C TYR A 365 -17.05 -1.41 -11.31
N ASN A 366 -16.90 -2.65 -10.88
CA ASN A 366 -15.67 -3.44 -11.05
C ASN A 366 -15.33 -3.67 -12.53
N PHE A 367 -16.34 -3.94 -13.38
CA PHE A 367 -16.12 -4.06 -14.82
C PHE A 367 -15.67 -2.72 -15.44
N THR A 368 -16.27 -1.61 -15.01
CA THR A 368 -15.88 -0.27 -15.47
C THR A 368 -14.46 0.08 -15.02
N MET A 369 -14.11 -0.24 -13.78
CA MET A 369 -12.76 -0.08 -13.23
C MET A 369 -11.73 -0.89 -14.04
N LEU A 370 -12.06 -2.13 -14.44
CA LEU A 370 -11.17 -2.94 -15.28
C LEU A 370 -10.88 -2.28 -16.63
N ALA A 371 -11.91 -1.70 -17.27
CA ALA A 371 -11.74 -0.95 -18.51
C ALA A 371 -10.89 0.32 -18.30
N LEU A 372 -11.12 1.05 -17.22
CA LEU A 372 -10.35 2.25 -16.85
C LEU A 372 -8.89 1.94 -16.54
N SER A 373 -8.58 0.81 -15.91
CA SER A 373 -7.20 0.36 -15.67
C SER A 373 -6.43 0.15 -16.97
N SER A 374 -7.10 -0.31 -18.03
CA SER A 374 -6.47 -0.44 -19.36
C SER A 374 -6.18 0.94 -19.97
N SER A 375 -7.10 1.89 -19.83
CA SER A 375 -6.90 3.29 -20.24
C SER A 375 -5.78 3.97 -19.46
N PHE A 376 -5.62 3.66 -18.17
CA PHE A 376 -4.54 4.17 -17.33
C PHE A 376 -3.15 3.75 -17.85
N LEU A 377 -2.98 2.50 -18.29
CA LEU A 377 -1.70 2.03 -18.85
C LEU A 377 -1.34 2.80 -20.13
N VAL A 378 -2.32 3.02 -21.02
CA VAL A 378 -2.12 3.80 -22.25
C VAL A 378 -1.78 5.25 -21.92
N LEU A 379 -2.52 5.87 -21.00
CA LEU A 379 -2.28 7.26 -20.62
C LEU A 379 -0.92 7.43 -19.92
N SER A 380 -0.52 6.46 -19.11
CA SER A 380 0.81 6.43 -18.47
C SER A 380 1.90 6.39 -19.52
N TYR A 381 1.78 5.55 -20.55
CA TYR A 381 2.74 5.54 -21.65
C TYR A 381 2.83 6.90 -22.37
N LEU A 382 1.68 7.50 -22.70
CA LEU A 382 1.64 8.79 -23.42
C LEU A 382 2.18 9.96 -22.57
N LEU A 383 1.75 10.09 -21.31
CA LEU A 383 2.16 11.18 -20.44
C LEU A 383 3.62 11.06 -20.02
N THR A 384 4.15 9.85 -19.86
CA THR A 384 5.56 9.66 -19.52
C THR A 384 6.47 10.02 -20.70
N HIS A 385 6.03 9.83 -21.94
CA HIS A 385 6.77 10.34 -23.11
C HIS A 385 6.85 11.89 -23.12
N TRP A 386 5.87 12.59 -22.56
CA TRP A 386 5.84 14.06 -22.56
C TRP A 386 6.48 14.69 -21.32
N CYS A 387 6.25 14.11 -20.14
CA CYS A 387 6.59 14.70 -18.85
C CYS A 387 7.57 13.84 -18.03
N GLY A 388 8.14 12.78 -18.61
CA GLY A 388 9.01 11.85 -17.89
C GLY A 388 8.30 11.20 -16.71
N SER A 389 9.02 11.03 -15.59
CA SER A 389 8.51 10.30 -14.42
C SER A 389 7.30 10.97 -13.76
N VAL A 390 7.16 12.29 -13.92
CA VAL A 390 5.97 13.04 -13.47
C VAL A 390 4.72 12.62 -14.24
N GLY A 391 4.88 12.18 -15.50
CA GLY A 391 3.80 11.65 -16.33
C GLY A 391 3.05 10.48 -15.70
N PHE A 392 3.75 9.58 -14.98
CA PHE A 392 3.11 8.49 -14.24
C PHE A 392 2.24 8.98 -13.08
N ILE A 393 2.71 9.98 -12.32
CA ILE A 393 1.92 10.56 -11.23
C ILE A 393 0.69 11.24 -11.81
N LEU A 394 0.83 11.98 -12.91
CA LEU A 394 -0.30 12.64 -13.57
C LEU A 394 -1.32 11.64 -14.14
N ALA A 395 -0.86 10.52 -14.72
CA ALA A 395 -1.74 9.44 -15.17
C ALA A 395 -2.52 8.83 -14.00
N ASN A 396 -1.87 8.65 -12.85
CA ASN A 396 -2.51 8.21 -11.62
C ASN A 396 -3.51 9.25 -11.09
N CYS A 397 -3.18 10.53 -11.13
CA CYS A 397 -4.12 11.62 -10.79
C CYS A 397 -5.35 11.59 -11.69
N PHE A 398 -5.19 11.40 -13.00
CA PHE A 398 -6.31 11.29 -13.94
C PHE A 398 -7.19 10.08 -13.63
N ASN A 399 -6.57 8.92 -13.37
CA ASN A 399 -7.29 7.70 -12.98
C ASN A 399 -8.10 7.91 -11.70
N MET A 400 -7.50 8.52 -10.66
CA MET A 400 -8.21 8.88 -9.43
C MET A 400 -9.31 9.92 -9.67
N GLY A 401 -9.09 10.88 -10.57
CA GLY A 401 -10.11 11.87 -10.95
C GLY A 401 -11.37 11.22 -11.53
N ILE A 402 -11.22 10.22 -12.41
CA ILE A 402 -12.35 9.46 -12.94
C ILE A 402 -13.07 8.70 -11.82
N ARG A 403 -12.32 7.99 -10.97
CA ARG A 403 -12.89 7.24 -9.85
C ARG A 403 -13.69 8.12 -8.89
N ILE A 404 -13.11 9.26 -8.48
CA ILE A 404 -13.79 10.28 -7.67
C ILE A 404 -15.06 10.74 -8.37
N THR A 405 -15.00 11.06 -9.67
CA THR A 405 -16.18 11.54 -10.42
C THR A 405 -17.30 10.50 -10.40
N GLN A 406 -16.99 9.22 -10.63
CA GLN A 406 -17.97 8.13 -10.58
C GLN A 406 -18.60 7.99 -9.19
N SER A 407 -17.78 8.01 -8.13
CA SER A 407 -18.27 7.94 -6.74
C SER A 407 -19.13 9.16 -6.38
N LEU A 408 -18.73 10.36 -6.80
CA LEU A 408 -19.51 11.58 -6.59
C LEU A 408 -20.84 11.55 -7.34
N CYS A 409 -20.86 11.07 -8.59
CA CYS A 409 -22.09 10.88 -9.35
C CYS A 409 -23.03 9.90 -8.65
N PHE A 410 -22.51 8.80 -8.10
CA PHE A 410 -23.30 7.85 -7.33
C PHE A 410 -23.87 8.49 -6.05
N ILE A 411 -23.04 9.16 -5.25
CA ILE A 411 -23.47 9.82 -4.00
C ILE A 411 -24.55 10.88 -4.31
N HIS A 412 -24.34 11.68 -5.36
CA HIS A 412 -25.33 12.67 -5.77
C HIS A 412 -26.66 12.03 -6.14
N ARG A 413 -26.64 10.94 -6.92
CA ARG A 413 -27.85 10.20 -7.31
C ARG A 413 -28.54 9.58 -6.10
N TYR A 414 -27.77 8.99 -5.18
CA TYR A 414 -28.28 8.33 -3.98
C TYR A 414 -29.06 9.29 -3.07
N TYR A 415 -28.55 10.51 -2.87
CA TYR A 415 -29.20 11.52 -2.03
C TYR A 415 -30.13 12.48 -2.79
N ARG A 416 -30.30 12.33 -4.12
CA ARG A 416 -31.05 13.27 -4.97
C ARG A 416 -32.49 13.53 -4.50
N GLU A 417 -33.16 12.47 -4.07
CA GLU A 417 -34.56 12.50 -3.60
C GLU A 417 -34.68 12.71 -2.09
N SER A 418 -33.55 12.86 -1.39
CA SER A 418 -33.51 13.11 0.05
C SER A 418 -33.26 14.60 0.35
N PRO A 419 -33.57 15.08 1.56
CA PRO A 419 -33.23 16.45 1.97
C PRO A 419 -31.74 16.67 2.25
N TYR A 420 -30.93 15.59 2.32
CA TYR A 420 -29.53 15.66 2.75
C TYR A 420 -28.57 15.93 1.57
N ARG A 421 -27.51 16.71 1.82
CA ARG A 421 -26.53 17.14 0.80
C ARG A 421 -25.08 16.94 1.28
N PRO A 422 -24.61 15.69 1.49
CA PRO A 422 -23.29 15.43 2.09
C PRO A 422 -22.12 15.95 1.25
N LEU A 423 -22.30 16.11 -0.07
CA LEU A 423 -21.28 16.70 -0.96
C LEU A 423 -20.98 18.18 -0.66
N ALA A 424 -21.77 18.84 0.20
CA ALA A 424 -21.44 20.16 0.72
C ALA A 424 -20.09 20.18 1.48
N GLY A 425 -19.66 19.04 2.01
CA GLY A 425 -18.35 18.88 2.66
C GLY A 425 -17.16 19.21 1.75
N LEU A 426 -17.33 19.12 0.43
CA LEU A 426 -16.29 19.49 -0.55
C LEU A 426 -16.22 21.00 -0.84
N ARG A 427 -17.15 21.80 -0.32
CA ARG A 427 -17.12 23.25 -0.51
C ARG A 427 -16.24 23.90 0.55
N LEU A 428 -15.23 24.65 0.14
CA LEU A 428 -14.41 25.46 1.04
C LEU A 428 -14.99 26.87 1.17
N SER A 429 -14.85 27.46 2.36
CA SER A 429 -15.13 28.88 2.53
C SER A 429 -14.11 29.73 1.75
N PRO A 430 -14.49 30.89 1.20
CA PRO A 430 -13.55 31.79 0.53
C PRO A 430 -12.39 32.22 1.44
N VAL A 431 -12.64 32.34 2.75
CA VAL A 431 -11.61 32.66 3.75
C VAL A 431 -10.56 31.56 3.84
N LEU A 432 -10.96 30.29 3.85
CA LEU A 432 -10.02 29.17 3.84
C LEU A 432 -9.22 29.06 2.55
N LEU A 433 -9.87 29.27 1.40
CA LEU A 433 -9.18 29.35 0.12
C LEU A 433 -8.13 30.46 0.13
N GLY A 434 -8.48 31.65 0.64
CA GLY A 434 -7.54 32.76 0.82
C GLY A 434 -6.39 32.41 1.77
N ALA A 435 -6.66 31.73 2.89
CA ALA A 435 -5.65 31.32 3.85
C ALA A 435 -4.67 30.29 3.27
N PHE A 436 -5.15 29.29 2.53
CA PHE A 436 -4.31 28.33 1.82
C PHE A 436 -3.50 28.98 0.70
N ALA A 437 -4.11 29.86 -0.10
CA ALA A 437 -3.41 30.57 -1.17
C ALA A 437 -2.31 31.49 -0.63
N LEU A 438 -2.61 32.26 0.43
CA LEU A 438 -1.64 33.13 1.08
C LEU A 438 -0.50 32.33 1.72
N SER A 439 -0.83 31.27 2.48
CA SER A 439 0.17 30.40 3.09
C SER A 439 1.06 29.74 2.04
N GLY A 440 0.46 29.23 0.96
CA GLY A 440 1.20 28.64 -0.16
C GLY A 440 2.12 29.64 -0.86
N GLY A 441 1.66 30.88 -1.05
CA GLY A 441 2.48 31.96 -1.59
C GLY A 441 3.68 32.28 -0.67
N ILE A 442 3.43 32.47 0.63
CA ILE A 442 4.48 32.77 1.62
C ILE A 442 5.50 31.63 1.69
N THR A 443 5.06 30.37 1.78
CA THR A 443 5.98 29.23 1.87
C THR A 443 6.76 29.01 0.59
N SER A 444 6.16 29.23 -0.59
CA SER A 444 6.87 29.14 -1.88
C SER A 444 7.93 30.23 -2.02
N VAL A 445 7.62 31.46 -1.60
CA VAL A 445 8.59 32.56 -1.55
C VAL A 445 9.71 32.22 -0.56
N SER A 446 9.36 31.70 0.62
CA SER A 446 10.32 31.27 1.63
C SER A 446 11.25 30.17 1.12
N GLU A 447 10.75 29.22 0.33
CA GLU A 447 11.56 28.18 -0.31
C GLU A 447 12.62 28.81 -1.22
N VAL A 448 12.23 29.71 -2.12
CA VAL A 448 13.16 30.35 -3.08
C VAL A 448 14.26 31.16 -2.37
N PHE A 449 13.93 31.85 -1.28
CA PHE A 449 14.89 32.73 -0.60
C PHE A 449 15.74 32.03 0.47
N LEU A 450 15.21 31.02 1.16
CA LEU A 450 15.84 30.42 2.35
C LEU A 450 16.30 28.96 2.14
N CYS A 451 15.76 28.25 1.15
CA CYS A 451 16.15 26.86 0.85
C CYS A 451 17.07 26.80 -0.39
N CYS A 452 18.05 25.89 -0.49
CA CYS A 452 18.61 25.03 0.57
C CYS A 452 20.15 25.04 0.62
N GLU A 453 20.79 25.97 -0.11
CA GLU A 453 22.26 26.08 -0.16
C GLU A 453 22.84 27.04 0.90
N GLN A 454 22.01 27.87 1.54
CA GLN A 454 22.42 28.90 2.50
C GLN A 454 22.73 28.36 3.93
N GLY A 455 22.88 27.04 4.08
CA GLY A 455 23.19 26.38 5.35
C GLY A 455 21.98 26.11 6.26
N TRP A 456 22.24 25.49 7.43
CA TRP A 456 21.20 25.00 8.34
C TRP A 456 20.34 26.10 8.97
N LEU A 457 20.89 27.29 9.21
CA LEU A 457 20.12 28.41 9.78
C LEU A 457 18.99 28.86 8.85
N ALA A 458 19.27 28.98 7.55
CA ALA A 458 18.26 29.34 6.56
C ALA A 458 17.19 28.25 6.41
N ARG A 459 17.59 26.97 6.45
CA ARG A 459 16.66 25.83 6.47
C ARG A 459 15.72 25.86 7.69
N LEU A 460 16.26 26.15 8.88
CA LEU A 460 15.45 26.28 10.09
C LEU A 460 14.50 27.48 10.02
N ALA A 461 14.94 28.60 9.45
CA ALA A 461 14.08 29.76 9.21
C ALA A 461 12.93 29.42 8.24
N HIS A 462 13.21 28.68 7.15
CA HIS A 462 12.18 28.19 6.23
C HIS A 462 11.16 27.29 6.94
N VAL A 463 11.61 26.37 7.80
CA VAL A 463 10.72 25.53 8.62
C VAL A 463 9.87 26.37 9.58
N ALA A 464 10.45 27.40 10.21
CA ALA A 464 9.72 28.30 11.11
C ALA A 464 8.60 29.07 10.40
N VAL A 465 8.85 29.59 9.18
CA VAL A 465 7.82 30.23 8.35
C VAL A 465 6.68 29.26 8.05
N GLY A 466 7.00 28.01 7.72
CA GLY A 466 6.01 26.96 7.46
C GLY A 466 5.17 26.64 8.68
N ALA A 467 5.80 26.47 9.84
CA ALA A 467 5.12 26.19 11.10
C ALA A 467 4.14 27.32 11.45
N PHE A 468 4.53 28.58 11.25
CA PHE A 468 3.65 29.73 11.48
C PHE A 468 2.46 29.74 10.49
N CYS A 469 2.72 29.58 9.20
CA CYS A 469 1.67 29.56 8.17
C CYS A 469 0.70 28.37 8.36
N LEU A 470 1.22 27.21 8.74
CA LEU A 470 0.42 26.03 9.08
C LEU A 470 -0.44 26.30 10.30
N GLY A 471 0.13 26.87 11.37
CA GLY A 471 -0.61 27.25 12.57
C GLY A 471 -1.74 28.24 12.27
N ALA A 472 -1.48 29.27 11.46
CA ALA A 472 -2.49 30.24 11.02
C ALA A 472 -3.60 29.59 10.17
N THR A 473 -3.22 28.70 9.25
CA THR A 473 -4.18 27.96 8.40
C THR A 473 -5.06 27.04 9.23
N LEU A 474 -4.47 26.26 10.14
CA LEU A 474 -5.20 25.39 11.06
C LEU A 474 -6.09 26.21 12.02
N GLY A 475 -5.62 27.34 12.53
CA GLY A 475 -6.43 28.28 13.30
C GLY A 475 -7.65 28.75 12.51
N THR A 476 -7.46 29.14 11.25
CA THR A 476 -8.56 29.54 10.35
C THR A 476 -9.56 28.41 10.14
N VAL A 477 -9.10 27.16 9.99
CA VAL A 477 -9.96 25.96 9.92
C VAL A 477 -10.80 25.83 11.19
N LEU A 478 -10.19 25.96 12.37
CA LEU A 478 -10.90 25.84 13.65
C LEU A 478 -11.99 26.91 13.81
N PHE A 479 -11.76 28.13 13.33
CA PHE A 479 -12.75 29.23 13.42
C PHE A 479 -13.86 29.13 12.37
N THR A 480 -13.54 28.69 11.15
CA THR A 480 -14.51 28.68 10.03
C THR A 480 -15.34 27.39 9.96
N GLU A 481 -14.80 26.24 10.39
CA GLU A 481 -15.43 24.92 10.26
C GLU A 481 -15.95 24.39 11.60
N THR A 482 -16.80 25.18 12.27
CA THR A 482 -17.33 24.86 13.62
C THR A 482 -18.07 23.52 13.68
N LYS A 483 -18.77 23.13 12.61
CA LYS A 483 -19.44 21.81 12.50
C LYS A 483 -18.44 20.66 12.53
N LEU A 484 -17.33 20.77 11.79
CA LEU A 484 -16.29 19.75 11.76
C LEU A 484 -15.59 19.66 13.12
N VAL A 485 -15.29 20.80 13.76
CA VAL A 485 -14.71 20.83 15.10
C VAL A 485 -15.61 20.15 16.13
N HIS A 486 -16.91 20.41 16.07
CA HIS A 486 -17.88 19.75 16.94
C HIS A 486 -17.92 18.23 16.71
N PHE A 487 -17.92 17.80 15.45
CA PHE A 487 -17.84 16.38 15.08
C PHE A 487 -16.57 15.71 15.62
N LEU A 488 -15.40 16.33 15.43
CA LEU A 488 -14.13 15.80 15.95
C LEU A 488 -14.13 15.75 17.49
N ARG A 489 -14.63 16.79 18.16
CA ARG A 489 -14.66 16.86 19.63
C ARG A 489 -15.57 15.79 20.24
N THR A 490 -16.71 15.53 19.62
CA THR A 490 -17.67 14.52 20.07
C THR A 490 -17.21 13.09 19.78
N GLN A 491 -16.55 12.84 18.64
CA GLN A 491 -16.20 11.49 18.20
C GLN A 491 -14.76 11.05 18.53
N LEU A 492 -13.78 11.96 18.58
CA LEU A 492 -12.37 11.64 18.89
C LEU A 492 -12.00 11.85 20.37
N GLY A 493 -12.93 12.29 21.22
CA GLY A 493 -12.74 12.25 22.68
C GLY A 493 -11.67 13.18 23.24
N VAL A 494 -11.35 14.31 22.58
CA VAL A 494 -10.39 15.32 23.10
C VAL A 494 -10.87 15.94 24.44
N SER A 495 -12.12 15.68 24.87
CA SER A 495 -12.64 16.12 26.17
C SER A 495 -12.22 15.25 27.37
N ARG A 496 -11.48 14.13 27.20
CA ARG A 496 -11.03 13.33 28.37
C ARG A 496 -9.78 13.86 29.08
N LEU A 497 -9.15 14.92 28.57
CA LEU A 497 -7.96 15.53 29.18
C LEU A 497 -8.28 16.77 30.02
N THR A 498 -9.45 17.39 29.87
CA THR A 498 -9.83 18.60 30.63
C THR A 498 -10.66 18.30 31.87
N ASP A 499 -11.39 17.19 31.91
CA ASP A 499 -12.20 16.76 33.09
C ASP A 499 -11.41 15.96 34.15
N LYS A 500 -10.09 15.81 33.98
CA LYS A 500 -9.21 15.17 34.99
C LYS A 500 -8.38 16.16 35.81
N MET A 501 -8.61 17.46 35.63
CA MET A 501 -7.94 18.53 36.39
C MET A 501 -8.95 19.48 37.08
N THR A 502 -10.09 18.94 37.51
CA THR A 502 -11.00 19.61 38.45
C THR A 502 -11.35 18.68 39.59
#